data_AF-A0A7C2XJN6-F1
#
_entry.id   AF-A0A7C2XJN6-F1
#
_cell.length_a   1.000
_cell.length_b   1.000
_cell.length_c   1.000
_cell.angle_alpha   90.00
_cell.angle_beta   90.00
_cell.angle_gamma   90.00
#
_symmetry.space_group_name_H-M   'P 1'
#
loop_
_entity.id
_entity.type
_entity.pdbx_description
1 polymer ?
#
loop_
_entity_poly.entity_id
_entity_poly.type
_entity_poly.pdbx_seq_one_letter_code
_entity_poly.pdbx_strand_id
1 'polypeptide(L)'
;MTTALRETKEEIDLEIKREQIIGQLKPVRTLNSGFTITPFVAVVDELSNLKHNFEVESILHIPLEPFLNTLEDDPDPNHHSIQEMHIFKFNDYTVWGASARILKQILDIFEKK
;
A
#
# COMPACT_ATOMS: atom_id res chain seq x y z
N MET A 1 -13.77 -3.18 5.28
CA MET A 1 -13.77 -3.98 4.04
C MET A 1 -14.70 -3.41 2.98
N THR A 2 -16.01 -3.27 3.24
CA THR A 2 -16.97 -2.76 2.23
C THR A 2 -16.52 -1.48 1.54
N THR A 3 -16.02 -0.50 2.30
CA THR A 3 -15.45 0.74 1.74
C THR A 3 -14.29 0.47 0.80
N ALA A 4 -13.30 -0.34 1.21
CA ALA A 4 -12.13 -0.64 0.37
C ALA A 4 -12.51 -1.31 -0.96
N LEU A 5 -13.48 -2.23 -0.94
CA LEU A 5 -13.98 -2.88 -2.16
C LEU A 5 -14.69 -1.88 -3.09
N ARG A 6 -15.51 -0.99 -2.52
CA ARG A 6 -16.20 0.05 -3.28
C ARG A 6 -15.21 1.02 -3.92
N GLU A 7 -14.28 1.60 -3.14
CA GLU A 7 -13.29 2.55 -3.68
C GLU A 7 -12.39 1.89 -4.73
N THR A 8 -11.95 0.65 -4.52
CA THR A 8 -11.13 -0.07 -5.51
C THR A 8 -11.87 -0.24 -6.85
N LYS A 9 -13.19 -0.46 -6.82
CA LYS A 9 -14.01 -0.52 -8.02
C LYS A 9 -14.19 0.85 -8.67
N GLU A 10 -14.42 1.90 -7.88
CA GLU A 10 -14.64 3.27 -8.38
C GLU A 10 -13.36 3.90 -8.95
N GLU A 11 -12.21 3.66 -8.32
CA GLU A 11 -10.93 4.28 -8.65
C GLU A 11 -10.23 3.59 -9.82
N ILE A 12 -10.24 2.25 -9.89
CA ILE A 12 -9.45 1.47 -10.88
C ILE A 12 -10.24 0.38 -11.63
N ASP A 13 -11.57 0.37 -11.54
CA ASP A 13 -12.48 -0.58 -12.19
C ASP A 13 -12.24 -2.07 -11.81
N LEU A 14 -11.52 -2.31 -10.71
CA LEU A 14 -11.17 -3.66 -10.26
C LEU A 14 -12.25 -4.23 -9.33
N GLU A 15 -12.84 -5.36 -9.73
CA GLU A 15 -13.77 -6.10 -8.89
C GLU A 15 -13.03 -7.17 -8.08
N ILE A 16 -13.01 -7.00 -6.76
CA ILE A 16 -12.43 -7.96 -5.82
C ILE A 16 -13.56 -8.71 -5.12
N LYS A 17 -13.59 -10.03 -5.27
CA LYS A 17 -14.53 -10.90 -4.57
C LYS A 17 -14.09 -11.07 -3.11
N ARG A 18 -15.04 -11.28 -2.20
CA ARG A 18 -14.74 -11.38 -0.76
C ARG A 18 -13.81 -12.54 -0.45
N GLU A 19 -13.89 -13.62 -1.22
CA GLU A 19 -13.07 -14.83 -1.06
C GLU A 19 -11.60 -14.61 -1.46
N GLN A 20 -11.30 -13.53 -2.20
CA GLN A 20 -9.94 -13.14 -2.58
C GLN A 20 -9.23 -12.34 -1.48
N ILE A 21 -9.96 -11.87 -0.46
CA ILE A 21 -9.37 -11.17 0.69
C ILE A 21 -8.75 -12.21 1.63
N ILE A 22 -7.43 -12.18 1.75
CA ILE A 22 -6.68 -13.13 2.57
C ILE A 22 -6.45 -12.65 4.00
N GLY A 23 -6.69 -11.37 4.29
CA GLY A 23 -6.54 -10.84 5.63
C GLY A 23 -6.69 -9.33 5.75
N GLN A 24 -6.65 -8.87 7.00
CA GLN A 24 -6.62 -7.47 7.38
C GLN A 24 -5.32 -7.20 8.13
N LEU A 25 -4.62 -6.13 7.77
CA LEU A 25 -3.42 -5.68 8.49
C LEU A 25 -3.80 -4.84 9.72
N LYS A 26 -2.81 -4.54 10.56
CA LYS A 26 -3.03 -3.65 11.70
C LYS A 26 -3.38 -2.24 11.20
N PRO A 27 -4.30 -1.53 11.86
CA PRO A 27 -4.64 -0.16 11.49
C PRO A 27 -3.42 0.76 11.50
N VAL A 28 -3.35 1.66 10.53
CA VAL A 28 -2.28 2.66 10.40
C VAL A 28 -2.87 4.04 10.60
N ARG A 29 -2.26 4.85 11.48
CA ARG A 29 -2.64 6.26 11.65
C ARG A 29 -1.85 7.16 10.72
N THR A 30 -2.52 8.03 9.98
CA THR A 30 -1.86 9.10 9.23
C THR A 30 -1.29 10.11 10.21
N LEU A 31 -0.09 10.60 9.91
CA LEU A 31 0.67 11.43 10.85
C LEU A 31 0.20 12.89 10.84
N ASN A 32 -0.13 13.41 9.66
CA ASN A 32 -0.52 14.82 9.50
C ASN A 32 -2.00 15.07 9.80
N SER A 33 -2.88 14.14 9.39
CA SER A 33 -4.33 14.30 9.50
C SER A 33 -4.98 13.51 10.65
N GLY A 34 -4.26 12.55 11.25
CA GLY A 34 -4.78 11.75 12.36
C GLY A 34 -5.85 10.72 11.99
N PHE A 35 -6.09 10.47 10.70
CA PHE A 35 -7.03 9.45 10.23
C PHE A 35 -6.51 8.04 10.53
N THR A 36 -7.43 7.10 10.74
CA THR A 36 -7.11 5.68 10.93
C THR A 36 -7.48 4.90 9.68
N ILE A 37 -6.48 4.31 9.03
CA ILE A 37 -6.62 3.47 7.85
C ILE A 37 -6.69 2.02 8.30
N THR A 38 -7.66 1.26 7.78
CA THR A 38 -7.78 -0.19 8.00
C THR A 38 -7.43 -0.92 6.70
N PRO A 39 -6.21 -1.49 6.56
CA PRO A 39 -5.78 -2.10 5.30
C PRO A 39 -6.26 -3.54 5.16
N PHE A 40 -6.62 -3.92 3.95
CA PHE A 40 -7.01 -5.29 3.57
C PHE A 40 -6.09 -5.79 2.46
N VAL A 41 -5.77 -7.08 2.47
CA VAL A 41 -4.90 -7.71 1.46
C VAL A 41 -5.75 -8.68 0.64
N ALA A 42 -5.68 -8.52 -0.68
CA ALA A 42 -6.34 -9.40 -1.64
C ALA A 42 -5.29 -10.10 -2.51
N VAL A 43 -5.56 -11.35 -2.89
CA VAL A 43 -4.79 -12.05 -3.93
C VAL A 43 -5.73 -12.30 -5.10
N VAL A 44 -5.31 -11.82 -6.27
CA VAL A 44 -6.08 -11.92 -7.52
C VAL A 44 -5.21 -12.62 -8.56
N ASP A 45 -5.80 -13.52 -9.33
CA ASP A 45 -5.06 -14.33 -10.31
C ASP A 45 -4.60 -13.49 -11.51
N GLU A 46 -5.42 -12.52 -11.92
CA GLU A 46 -5.12 -11.64 -13.06
C GLU A 46 -5.60 -10.20 -12.77
N LEU A 47 -4.79 -9.23 -13.22
CA LEU A 47 -5.09 -7.80 -13.16
C LEU A 47 -5.43 -7.26 -14.57
N SER A 48 -6.30 -7.95 -15.30
CA SER A 48 -6.63 -7.58 -16.69
C SER A 48 -7.55 -6.36 -16.74
N ASN A 49 -7.27 -5.41 -17.65
CA ASN A 49 -8.13 -4.28 -18.02
C ASN A 49 -8.43 -3.27 -16.90
N LEU A 50 -7.46 -2.99 -16.02
CA LEU A 50 -7.61 -1.90 -15.05
C LEU A 50 -7.85 -0.56 -15.78
N LYS A 51 -8.86 0.18 -15.32
CA LYS A 51 -9.19 1.51 -15.84
C LYS A 51 -9.32 2.45 -14.68
N HIS A 52 -8.40 3.41 -14.61
CA HIS A 52 -8.46 4.40 -13.56
C HIS A 52 -9.38 5.57 -13.93
N ASN A 53 -10.00 6.16 -12.92
CA ASN A 53 -10.81 7.38 -13.09
C ASN A 53 -9.93 8.65 -13.00
N PHE A 54 -10.55 9.82 -12.86
CA PHE A 54 -9.85 11.11 -12.81
C PHE A 54 -9.16 11.41 -11.46
N GLU A 55 -9.46 10.66 -10.40
CA GLU A 55 -8.83 10.79 -9.07
C GLU A 55 -7.46 10.11 -9.02
N VAL A 56 -7.19 9.21 -9.99
CA VAL A 56 -5.97 8.43 -10.07
C VAL A 56 -5.18 8.83 -11.33
N GLU A 57 -3.93 9.23 -11.15
CA GLU A 57 -3.05 9.65 -12.26
C GLU A 57 -2.47 8.46 -13.03
N SER A 58 -2.08 7.39 -12.33
CA SER A 58 -1.47 6.21 -12.94
C SER A 58 -1.59 4.96 -12.07
N ILE A 59 -1.46 3.79 -12.69
CA ILE A 59 -1.39 2.49 -12.02
C ILE A 59 -0.01 1.87 -12.29
N LEU A 60 0.68 1.47 -11.23
CA LEU A 60 1.99 0.83 -11.29
C LEU A 60 1.88 -0.66 -10.95
N HIS A 61 2.44 -1.52 -11.80
CA HIS A 61 2.58 -2.94 -11.52
C HIS A 61 4.00 -3.22 -11.01
N ILE A 62 4.12 -3.49 -9.71
CA ILE A 62 5.40 -3.58 -9.02
C ILE A 62 5.64 -5.02 -8.56
N PRO A 63 6.75 -5.68 -8.94
CA PRO A 63 7.12 -6.99 -8.41
C PRO A 63 7.33 -6.91 -6.89
N LEU A 64 6.53 -7.65 -6.12
CA LEU A 64 6.44 -7.49 -4.67
C LEU A 64 7.78 -7.76 -3.95
N GLU A 65 8.39 -8.93 -4.14
CA GLU A 65 9.60 -9.31 -3.39
C GLU A 65 10.79 -8.37 -3.65
N PRO A 66 11.18 -8.06 -4.91
CA PRO A 66 12.26 -7.11 -5.16
C PRO A 66 11.96 -5.73 -4.59
N PHE A 67 10.70 -5.30 -4.64
CA PHE A 67 10.29 -3.99 -4.14
C PHE A 67 10.39 -3.88 -2.63
N LEU A 68 9.95 -4.90 -1.88
CA LEU A 68 10.06 -4.90 -0.43
C LEU A 68 11.52 -4.85 0.06
N ASN A 69 12.46 -5.35 -0.75
CA ASN A 69 13.90 -5.26 -0.46
C ASN A 69 14.51 -3.86 -0.70
N THR A 70 13.74 -2.90 -1.22
CA THR A 70 14.17 -1.50 -1.40
C THR A 70 13.91 -0.62 -0.17
N LEU A 71 13.51 -1.23 0.95
CA LEU A 71 13.26 -0.52 2.20
C LEU A 71 14.52 0.26 2.62
N GLU A 72 14.37 1.57 2.75
CA GLU A 72 15.39 2.47 3.26
C GLU A 72 14.78 3.45 4.27
N ASP A 73 15.61 4.07 5.10
CA ASP A 73 15.18 5.18 5.95
C ASP A 73 14.82 6.40 5.09
N ASP A 74 13.75 7.11 5.48
CA ASP A 74 13.36 8.35 4.82
C ASP A 74 14.43 9.44 5.04
N PRO A 75 15.06 9.97 3.98
CA PRO A 75 16.13 10.96 4.11
C PRO A 75 15.62 12.37 4.43
N ASP A 76 14.31 12.63 4.45
CA ASP A 76 13.76 13.97 4.72
C ASP A 76 13.91 14.36 6.20
N PRO A 77 14.72 15.39 6.51
CA PRO A 77 14.94 15.81 7.89
C PRO A 77 13.69 16.40 8.57
N ASN A 78 12.69 16.85 7.81
CA ASN A 78 11.42 17.30 8.37
C ASN A 78 10.58 16.14 8.93
N HIS A 79 10.88 14.91 8.50
CA HIS A 79 10.23 13.69 8.95
C HIS A 79 10.92 13.05 10.17
N HIS A 80 12.12 13.53 10.56
CA HIS A 80 12.93 12.97 11.64
C HIS A 80 12.27 12.98 13.04
N SER A 81 11.23 13.78 13.25
CA SER A 81 10.49 13.79 14.52
C SER A 81 9.54 12.59 14.68
N ILE A 82 9.39 11.79 13.63
CA ILE A 82 8.46 10.66 13.57
C ILE A 82 9.28 9.38 13.40
N GLN A 83 9.36 8.61 14.49
CA GLN A 83 9.98 7.29 14.51
C GLN A 83 9.35 6.39 13.41
N GLU A 84 10.16 5.60 12.69
CA GLU A 84 9.73 4.62 11.67
C GLU A 84 9.27 5.21 10.32
N MET A 85 9.84 6.34 9.89
CA MET A 85 9.67 6.82 8.51
C MET A 85 10.60 6.08 7.56
N HIS A 86 10.02 5.15 6.82
CA HIS A 86 10.70 4.39 5.77
C HIS A 86 10.15 4.75 4.40
N ILE A 87 10.98 4.52 3.39
CA ILE A 87 10.61 4.61 2.00
C ILE A 87 10.87 3.29 1.28
N PHE A 88 10.09 3.05 0.23
CA PHE A 88 10.39 2.04 -0.78
C PHE A 88 10.57 2.75 -2.13
N LYS A 89 11.49 2.24 -2.95
CA LYS A 89 11.82 2.83 -4.25
C LYS A 89 11.47 1.87 -5.38
N PHE A 90 10.87 2.40 -6.44
CA PHE A 90 10.62 1.66 -7.67
C PHE A 90 10.79 2.57 -8.87
N ASN A 91 11.86 2.36 -9.65
CA ASN A 91 12.26 3.28 -10.72
C ASN A 91 12.36 4.72 -10.17
N ASP A 92 11.65 5.66 -10.79
CA ASP A 92 11.60 7.07 -10.37
C ASP A 92 10.53 7.34 -9.28
N TYR A 93 9.79 6.31 -8.84
CA TYR A 93 8.74 6.44 -7.83
C TYR A 93 9.27 6.16 -6.43
N THR A 94 8.83 6.99 -5.48
CA THR A 94 9.06 6.80 -4.05
C THR A 94 7.73 6.56 -3.34
N VAL A 95 7.61 5.46 -2.61
CA VAL A 95 6.47 5.14 -1.76
C VAL A 95 6.85 5.41 -0.30
N TRP A 96 6.13 6.30 0.35
CA TRP A 96 6.45 6.81 1.70
C TRP A 96 5.18 6.96 2.56
N GLY A 97 5.35 7.40 3.80
CA GLY A 97 4.25 7.74 4.70
C GLY A 97 3.35 6.55 5.06
N ALA A 98 2.03 6.74 5.02
CA ALA A 98 1.07 5.71 5.41
C ALA A 98 1.19 4.44 4.55
N SER A 99 1.42 4.58 3.25
CA SER A 99 1.57 3.45 2.32
C SER A 99 2.82 2.63 2.64
N ALA A 100 3.97 3.28 2.89
CA ALA A 100 5.18 2.57 3.31
C ALA A 100 4.98 1.83 4.64
N ARG A 101 4.28 2.43 5.61
CA ARG A 101 3.97 1.75 6.89
C ARG A 101 3.03 0.55 6.73
N ILE A 102 2.10 0.60 5.76
CA ILE A 102 1.27 -0.57 5.40
C ILE A 102 2.13 -1.67 4.77
N LEU A 103 3.00 -1.32 3.82
CA LEU A 103 3.90 -2.26 3.15
C LEU A 103 4.94 -2.88 4.09
N LYS A 104 5.46 -2.12 5.05
CA LYS A 104 6.40 -2.64 6.06
C LYS A 104 5.78 -3.77 6.90
N GLN A 105 4.47 -3.71 7.19
CA GLN A 105 3.79 -4.82 7.85
C GLN A 105 3.80 -6.10 7.01
N ILE A 106 3.70 -5.98 5.68
CA ILE A 106 3.81 -7.14 4.77
C ILE A 106 5.23 -7.71 4.81
N LEU A 107 6.25 -6.86 4.72
CA LEU A 107 7.65 -7.28 4.84
C LEU A 107 7.92 -7.99 6.19
N ASP A 108 7.46 -7.41 7.30
CA ASP A 108 7.62 -8.02 8.64
C ASP A 108 6.97 -9.41 8.75
N ILE A 109 5.89 -9.66 8.00
CA ILE A 109 5.23 -10.97 7.95
C ILE A 109 6.09 -11.98 7.18
N PHE A 110 6.74 -11.55 6.08
CA PHE A 110 7.66 -12.39 5.32
C PHE A 110 8.94 -12.73 6.09
N GLU A 111 9.48 -11.77 6.85
CA GLU A 111 10.73 -11.94 7.62
C GLU A 111 10.55 -12.79 8.90
N LYS A 112 9.32 -12.96 9.40
CA LYS A 112 9.02 -13.77 10.60
C LYS A 112 8.97 -15.28 10.33
N LYS A 113 9.52 -15.76 9.22
CA LYS A 113 9.63 -17.18 8.86
C LYS A 113 10.94 -17.79 9.34
#